data_AF-A0A952UJQ4-F1
#
_entry.id   AF-A0A952UJQ4-F1
#
_cell.length_a   1.000
_cell.length_b   1.000
_cell.length_c   1.000
_cell.angle_alpha   90.00
_cell.angle_beta   90.00
_cell.angle_gamma   90.00
#
_symmetry.space_group_name_H-M   'P 1'
#
loop_
_entity.id
_entity.type
_entity.pdbx_description
1 polymer ?
#
loop_
_entity_poly.entity_id
_entity_poly.type
_entity_poly.pdbx_seq_one_letter_code
_entity_poly.pdbx_strand_id
1 'polypeptide(L)'
;MHILSSHYRSEFLAVPQLIRFEYAHGGDGFEPTLLIKSNTVLLKYIVLGARMQLAFTMCEGRLLYALKVCDDGDDGGILWSVVEREEELNGIRGLARGESLVAFLFNELAVNVAWSYLATAGKLDCLPVWADCAALGQVDHLAINARSSPLLDRFHGHVEDDDDWLVLVVGAEVDWKAVHSRFITAGASSSLIDLFDGDEGNQQEQLAVWLTDNIQPLGVHHRPQIPKGNGTRELTDILLSYDFGAVLIESKTLSVLARERLPDRAKLKHDVSAHIGKAFAQLRGAIRALKSGVLVTSFKGNTLAVERERPAHAIVLIPDLDLVDDRAAYGIEFIQDFMGATGGFAHLLDISELLRIVQAAEIIAAQGKTTTLMMAFDYYLMERAKKAVDARTLCIEVLLQITNDETTED
;
A
#
# COMPACT_ATOMS: atom_id res chain seq x y z
N MET A 1 15.95 6.84 11.81
CA MET A 1 14.81 7.29 11.00
C MET A 1 15.38 7.92 9.75
N HIS A 2 14.87 7.54 8.58
CA HIS A 2 15.22 8.18 7.32
C HIS A 2 14.07 9.10 6.88
N ILE A 3 14.40 10.31 6.42
CA ILE A 3 13.44 11.27 5.88
C ILE A 3 13.69 11.37 4.39
N LEU A 4 12.71 10.96 3.60
CA LEU A 4 12.81 11.00 2.14
C LEU A 4 13.05 12.43 1.66
N SER A 5 13.98 12.57 0.71
CA SER A 5 14.12 13.77 -0.11
C SER A 5 12.80 14.10 -0.82
N SER A 6 12.62 15.35 -1.27
CA SER A 6 11.37 15.76 -1.93
C SER A 6 11.03 14.91 -3.16
N HIS A 7 12.03 14.54 -3.96
CA HIS A 7 11.83 13.73 -5.16
C HIS A 7 11.46 12.28 -4.81
N TYR A 8 12.14 11.65 -3.85
CA TYR A 8 11.76 10.30 -3.41
C TYR A 8 10.42 10.29 -2.71
N ARG A 9 10.05 11.34 -1.97
CA ARG A 9 8.74 11.42 -1.34
C ARG A 9 7.61 11.37 -2.37
N SER A 10 7.70 12.18 -3.43
CA SER A 10 6.70 12.18 -4.51
C SER A 10 6.63 10.82 -5.22
N GLU A 11 7.77 10.22 -5.52
CA GLU A 11 7.84 8.89 -6.14
C GLU A 11 7.24 7.80 -5.25
N PHE A 12 7.66 7.75 -3.98
CA PHE A 12 7.16 6.75 -3.02
C PHE A 12 5.65 6.90 -2.82
N LEU A 13 5.10 8.10 -2.86
CA LEU A 13 3.65 8.28 -2.77
C LEU A 13 2.90 7.91 -4.06
N ALA A 14 3.58 7.86 -5.22
CA ALA A 14 2.97 7.56 -6.52
C ALA A 14 3.04 6.08 -6.91
N VAL A 15 4.09 5.38 -6.46
CA VAL A 15 4.36 3.99 -6.83
C VAL A 15 4.07 3.07 -5.65
N PRO A 16 3.30 1.97 -5.80
CA PRO A 16 2.94 1.08 -4.68
C PRO A 16 4.14 0.51 -3.95
N GLN A 17 5.06 -0.08 -4.71
CA GLN A 17 6.23 -0.77 -4.21
C GLN A 17 7.41 -0.49 -5.13
N LEU A 18 8.58 -0.24 -4.54
CA LEU A 18 9.82 0.00 -5.26
C LEU A 18 11.03 -0.09 -4.33
N ILE A 19 12.23 -0.06 -4.90
CA ILE A 19 13.48 0.10 -4.16
C ILE A 19 14.32 1.24 -4.71
N ARG A 20 14.97 2.03 -3.84
CA ARG A 20 15.93 3.06 -4.26
C ARG A 20 17.25 2.89 -3.54
N PHE A 21 18.34 3.09 -4.28
CA PHE A 21 19.64 3.30 -3.67
C PHE A 21 19.80 4.78 -3.30
N GLU A 22 20.59 5.04 -2.28
CA GLU A 22 21.05 6.38 -1.95
C GLU A 22 22.42 6.29 -1.29
N TYR A 23 23.10 7.43 -1.22
CA TYR A 23 24.28 7.60 -0.38
C TYR A 23 23.94 8.65 0.67
N ALA A 24 23.31 8.20 1.76
CA ALA A 24 22.73 9.07 2.77
C ALA A 24 23.74 9.34 3.89
N HIS A 25 23.63 10.51 4.52
CA HIS A 25 24.47 10.87 5.65
C HIS A 25 23.90 10.27 6.95
N GLY A 26 24.54 9.22 7.45
CA GLY A 26 24.25 8.54 8.70
C GLY A 26 25.05 9.11 9.89
N GLY A 27 25.23 8.26 10.92
CA GLY A 27 25.97 8.63 12.14
C GLY A 27 27.48 8.73 11.93
N ASP A 28 28.03 7.91 11.02
CA ASP A 28 29.48 7.79 10.76
C ASP A 28 29.88 8.42 9.40
N GLY A 29 29.02 9.28 8.85
CA GLY A 29 29.21 9.91 7.55
C GLY A 29 28.29 9.33 6.49
N PHE A 30 28.70 9.41 5.23
CA PHE A 30 27.90 8.88 4.12
C PHE A 30 28.01 7.36 4.03
N GLU A 31 26.87 6.68 3.86
CA GLU A 31 26.79 5.22 3.80
C GLU A 31 25.84 4.75 2.69
N PRO A 32 26.13 3.60 2.04
CA PRO A 32 25.21 2.96 1.11
C PRO A 32 23.87 2.71 1.78
N THR A 33 22.81 3.22 1.17
CA THR A 33 21.46 3.17 1.72
C THR A 33 20.52 2.50 0.73
N LEU A 34 19.76 1.52 1.19
CA LEU A 34 18.68 0.88 0.44
C LEU A 34 17.33 1.28 1.04
N LEU A 35 16.55 2.03 0.29
CA LEU A 35 15.18 2.41 0.63
C LEU A 35 14.24 1.38 0.03
N ILE A 36 13.44 0.71 0.85
CA ILE A 36 12.51 -0.35 0.44
C ILE A 36 11.09 0.12 0.72
N LYS A 37 10.31 0.38 -0.33
CA LYS A 37 8.88 0.61 -0.21
C LYS A 37 8.12 -0.65 -0.60
N SER A 38 7.25 -1.12 0.29
CA SER A 38 6.33 -2.20 -0.05
C SER A 38 5.05 -2.18 0.78
N ASN A 39 4.13 -3.08 0.47
CA ASN A 39 2.95 -3.31 1.30
C ASN A 39 3.33 -3.88 2.67
N THR A 40 2.49 -3.61 3.65
CA THR A 40 2.73 -3.97 5.05
C THR A 40 2.89 -5.49 5.23
N VAL A 41 2.27 -6.31 4.36
CA VAL A 41 2.45 -7.78 4.39
C VAL A 41 3.90 -8.14 4.06
N LEU A 42 4.44 -7.69 2.93
CA LEU A 42 5.81 -8.00 2.53
C LEU A 42 6.83 -7.46 3.54
N LEU A 43 6.60 -6.25 4.07
CA LEU A 43 7.45 -5.69 5.12
C LEU A 43 7.48 -6.56 6.38
N LYS A 44 6.35 -7.19 6.75
CA LYS A 44 6.29 -8.14 7.87
C LYS A 44 7.11 -9.40 7.59
N TYR A 45 7.09 -9.92 6.36
CA TYR A 45 7.96 -11.05 5.98
C TYR A 45 9.44 -10.67 6.11
N ILE A 46 9.81 -9.48 5.66
CA ILE A 46 11.19 -8.98 5.79
C ILE A 46 11.63 -8.93 7.26
N VAL A 47 10.81 -8.36 8.16
CA VAL A 47 11.20 -8.25 9.59
C VAL A 47 11.13 -9.58 10.35
N LEU A 48 10.35 -10.55 9.85
CA LEU A 48 10.32 -11.92 10.36
C LEU A 48 11.45 -12.81 9.78
N GLY A 49 12.35 -12.23 8.99
CA GLY A 49 13.56 -12.91 8.51
C GLY A 49 13.38 -13.72 7.23
N ALA A 50 12.43 -13.33 6.36
CA ALA A 50 12.37 -13.87 5.01
C ALA A 50 13.73 -13.71 4.30
N ARG A 51 14.18 -14.75 3.60
CA ARG A 51 15.45 -14.70 2.86
C ARG A 51 15.36 -13.64 1.77
N MET A 52 16.38 -12.79 1.67
CA MET A 52 16.43 -11.73 0.66
C MET A 52 17.66 -11.88 -0.25
N GLN A 53 17.47 -11.53 -1.52
CA GLN A 53 18.54 -11.45 -2.52
C GLN A 53 18.48 -10.11 -3.23
N LEU A 54 19.60 -9.40 -3.25
CA LEU A 54 19.76 -8.16 -4.00
C LEU A 54 20.57 -8.46 -5.26
N ALA A 55 20.01 -8.18 -6.43
CA ALA A 55 20.59 -8.52 -7.72
C ALA A 55 20.77 -7.28 -8.60
N PHE A 56 21.80 -7.29 -9.44
CA PHE A 56 22.12 -6.21 -10.38
C PHE A 56 22.33 -6.77 -11.78
N THR A 57 21.92 -6.00 -12.80
CA THR A 57 22.18 -6.31 -14.21
C THR A 57 22.15 -5.03 -15.06
N MET A 58 22.59 -5.10 -16.31
CA MET A 58 22.47 -4.00 -17.27
C MET A 58 21.24 -4.20 -18.16
N CYS A 59 20.40 -3.16 -18.28
CA CYS A 59 19.24 -3.15 -19.15
C CYS A 59 19.23 -1.86 -19.98
N GLU A 60 19.37 -1.97 -21.31
CA GLU A 60 19.42 -0.85 -22.25
C GLU A 60 20.40 0.27 -21.84
N GLY A 61 21.60 -0.12 -21.37
CA GLY A 61 22.64 0.81 -20.95
C GLY A 61 22.42 1.43 -19.57
N ARG A 62 21.35 1.06 -18.85
CA ARG A 62 21.10 1.46 -17.46
C ARG A 62 21.38 0.31 -16.51
N LEU A 63 21.80 0.66 -15.29
CA LEU A 63 21.95 -0.32 -14.22
C LEU A 63 20.59 -0.59 -13.59
N LEU A 64 20.11 -1.82 -13.73
CA LEU A 64 18.92 -2.34 -13.09
C LEU A 64 19.33 -3.05 -11.80
N TYR A 65 18.53 -2.87 -10.75
CA TYR A 65 18.70 -3.61 -9.51
C TYR A 65 17.35 -4.10 -8.97
N ALA A 66 17.36 -5.28 -8.36
CA ALA A 66 16.18 -5.99 -7.91
C ALA A 66 16.39 -6.60 -6.53
N LEU A 67 15.41 -6.48 -5.64
CA LEU A 67 15.34 -7.14 -4.35
C LEU A 67 14.28 -8.24 -4.43
N LYS A 68 14.71 -9.50 -4.39
CA LYS A 68 13.85 -10.66 -4.22
C LYS A 68 13.67 -10.93 -2.73
N VAL A 69 12.43 -11.01 -2.28
CA VAL A 69 12.05 -11.40 -0.91
C VAL A 69 11.35 -12.74 -1.00
N CYS A 70 11.91 -13.79 -0.37
CA CYS A 70 11.38 -15.14 -0.41
C CYS A 70 10.18 -15.30 0.55
N ASP A 71 9.06 -14.69 0.18
CA ASP A 71 7.79 -14.70 0.92
C ASP A 71 6.88 -15.89 0.59
N ASP A 72 7.14 -16.60 -0.50
CA ASP A 72 6.43 -17.84 -0.89
C ASP A 72 7.42 -18.97 -1.25
N GLY A 73 8.22 -19.41 -0.27
CA GLY A 73 9.28 -20.39 -0.51
C GLY A 73 10.38 -19.80 -1.41
N ASP A 74 10.65 -20.44 -2.55
CA ASP A 74 11.61 -19.94 -3.55
C ASP A 74 10.96 -18.93 -4.55
N ASP A 75 9.63 -18.86 -4.58
CA ASP A 75 8.84 -18.03 -5.51
C ASP A 75 8.56 -16.64 -4.89
N GLY A 76 9.65 -15.94 -4.56
CA GLY A 76 9.61 -14.68 -3.81
C GLY A 76 9.22 -13.45 -4.63
N GLY A 77 8.45 -12.53 -4.04
CA GLY A 77 8.17 -11.21 -4.61
C GLY A 77 9.43 -10.43 -4.98
N ILE A 78 9.42 -9.78 -6.14
CA ILE A 78 10.55 -8.99 -6.65
C ILE A 78 10.17 -7.51 -6.71
N LEU A 79 10.91 -6.70 -5.96
CA LEU A 79 10.92 -5.25 -6.09
C LEU A 79 12.10 -4.85 -6.97
N TRP A 80 11.93 -3.92 -7.90
CA TRP A 80 13.03 -3.54 -8.79
C TRP A 80 12.95 -2.06 -9.16
N SER A 81 14.10 -1.55 -9.59
CA SER A 81 14.26 -0.19 -10.11
C SER A 81 15.46 -0.12 -11.06
N VAL A 82 15.59 0.99 -11.75
CA VAL A 82 16.80 1.35 -12.50
C VAL A 82 17.41 2.60 -11.91
N VAL A 83 18.74 2.70 -12.00
CA VAL A 83 19.48 3.88 -11.57
C VAL A 83 19.12 5.06 -12.48
N GLU A 84 18.79 6.19 -11.84
CA GLU A 84 18.46 7.44 -12.53
C GLU A 84 19.40 8.57 -12.15
N ARG A 85 20.03 8.49 -10.98
CA ARG A 85 20.78 9.58 -10.34
C ARG A 85 22.17 9.15 -9.91
N GLU A 86 23.05 10.14 -9.79
CA GLU A 86 24.44 9.93 -9.34
C GLU A 86 24.50 9.48 -7.87
N GLU A 87 23.57 9.97 -7.04
CA GLU A 87 23.45 9.58 -5.64
C GLU A 87 23.15 8.09 -5.46
N GLU A 88 22.32 7.52 -6.36
CA GLU A 88 22.05 6.08 -6.41
C GLU A 88 23.34 5.30 -6.74
N LEU A 89 24.08 5.74 -7.77
CA LEU A 89 25.36 5.14 -8.13
C LEU A 89 26.39 5.23 -7.00
N ASN A 90 26.45 6.33 -6.27
CA ASN A 90 27.37 6.48 -5.15
C ASN A 90 27.10 5.46 -4.04
N GLY A 91 25.82 5.19 -3.75
CA GLY A 91 25.42 4.11 -2.84
C GLY A 91 25.86 2.75 -3.35
N ILE A 92 25.60 2.44 -4.62
CA ILE A 92 25.98 1.18 -5.26
C ILE A 92 27.51 1.00 -5.27
N ARG A 93 28.27 2.05 -5.57
CA ARG A 93 29.74 2.02 -5.54
C ARG A 93 30.27 1.81 -4.13
N GLY A 94 29.66 2.42 -3.11
CA GLY A 94 30.03 2.18 -1.72
C GLY A 94 29.78 0.73 -1.31
N LEU A 95 28.62 0.16 -1.69
CA LEU A 95 28.34 -1.25 -1.50
C LEU A 95 29.39 -2.15 -2.19
N ALA A 96 29.78 -1.83 -3.43
CA ALA A 96 30.80 -2.57 -4.16
C ALA A 96 32.20 -2.50 -3.50
N ARG A 97 32.48 -1.44 -2.73
CA ARG A 97 33.70 -1.31 -1.91
C ARG A 97 33.63 -2.05 -0.57
N GLY A 98 32.50 -2.68 -0.26
CA GLY A 98 32.27 -3.37 1.01
C GLY A 98 31.91 -2.45 2.17
N GLU A 99 31.42 -1.23 1.88
CA GLU A 99 30.83 -0.36 2.90
C GLU A 99 29.53 -1.00 3.44
N SER A 100 29.20 -0.73 4.72
CA SER A 100 28.02 -1.29 5.37
C SER A 100 26.74 -0.79 4.70
N LEU A 101 25.86 -1.70 4.30
CA LEU A 101 24.56 -1.36 3.71
C LEU A 101 23.54 -1.13 4.82
N VAL A 102 22.98 0.08 4.90
CA VAL A 102 21.82 0.35 5.74
C VAL A 102 20.54 0.26 4.90
N ALA A 103 19.50 -0.37 5.44
CA ALA A 103 18.20 -0.47 4.80
C ALA A 103 17.11 0.20 5.63
N PHE A 104 16.16 0.85 4.97
CA PHE A 104 15.00 1.49 5.57
C PHE A 104 13.72 0.97 4.91
N LEU A 105 12.77 0.52 5.73
CA LEU A 105 11.47 0.05 5.27
C LEU A 105 10.46 1.20 5.29
N PHE A 106 9.72 1.34 4.20
CA PHE A 106 8.65 2.31 4.02
C PHE A 106 7.35 1.59 3.67
N ASN A 107 6.29 1.88 4.41
CA ASN A 107 4.97 1.32 4.13
C ASN A 107 4.32 1.99 2.90
N GLU A 108 3.09 1.60 2.61
CA GLU A 108 2.27 2.10 1.50
C GLU A 108 2.16 3.63 1.49
N LEU A 109 2.19 4.25 2.67
CA LEU A 109 2.08 5.70 2.91
C LEU A 109 3.43 6.45 2.86
N ALA A 110 4.49 5.78 2.42
CA ALA A 110 5.85 6.32 2.39
C ALA A 110 6.38 6.74 3.79
N VAL A 111 5.90 6.11 4.86
CA VAL A 111 6.40 6.32 6.22
C VAL A 111 7.50 5.32 6.53
N ASN A 112 8.64 5.80 7.03
CA ASN A 112 9.68 4.91 7.52
C ASN A 112 9.21 4.18 8.78
N VAL A 113 9.10 2.85 8.70
CA VAL A 113 8.57 2.00 9.78
C VAL A 113 9.63 1.13 10.45
N ALA A 114 10.73 0.84 9.77
CA ALA A 114 11.85 0.09 10.34
C ALA A 114 13.17 0.41 9.63
N TRP A 115 14.28 0.04 10.26
CA TRP A 115 15.60 0.10 9.64
C TRP A 115 16.55 -0.96 10.20
N SER A 116 17.57 -1.33 9.43
CA SER A 116 18.67 -2.16 9.93
C SER A 116 19.92 -2.06 9.07
N TYR A 117 21.04 -2.54 9.60
CA TYR A 117 22.24 -2.81 8.80
C TYR A 117 22.13 -4.22 8.22
N LEU A 118 22.28 -4.34 6.91
CA LEU A 118 22.19 -5.62 6.21
C LEU A 118 23.59 -6.20 6.00
N ALA A 119 23.80 -7.40 6.51
CA ALA A 119 24.93 -8.22 6.10
C ALA A 119 24.75 -8.60 4.62
N THR A 120 25.81 -8.46 3.83
CA THR A 120 25.84 -8.76 2.39
C THR A 120 26.85 -9.87 2.13
N ALA A 121 26.43 -10.94 1.45
CA ALA A 121 27.31 -12.03 1.06
C ALA A 121 27.16 -12.31 -0.45
N GLY A 122 28.26 -12.23 -1.18
CA GLY A 122 28.31 -12.44 -2.63
C GLY A 122 29.51 -11.74 -3.26
N LYS A 123 29.68 -11.88 -4.57
CA LYS A 123 30.74 -11.20 -5.33
C LYS A 123 30.13 -10.15 -6.26
N LEU A 124 30.72 -8.96 -6.25
CA LEU A 124 30.28 -7.80 -7.05
C LEU A 124 31.36 -7.35 -8.02
N ASP A 125 32.21 -8.26 -8.48
CA ASP A 125 33.46 -7.94 -9.18
C ASP A 125 33.25 -7.06 -10.44
N CYS A 126 32.09 -7.20 -11.11
CA CYS A 126 31.74 -6.40 -12.29
C CYS A 126 30.87 -5.16 -11.99
N LEU A 127 30.35 -5.03 -10.76
CA LEU A 127 29.41 -3.95 -10.41
C LEU A 127 30.03 -2.54 -10.53
N PRO A 128 31.31 -2.29 -10.15
CA PRO A 128 31.94 -0.99 -10.38
C PRO A 128 31.98 -0.61 -11.86
N VAL A 129 32.28 -1.57 -12.74
CA VAL A 129 32.35 -1.34 -14.19
C VAL A 129 30.97 -0.98 -14.74
N TRP A 130 29.93 -1.69 -14.30
CA TRP A 130 28.55 -1.40 -14.70
C TRP A 130 28.07 -0.04 -14.17
N ALA A 131 28.38 0.29 -12.91
CA ALA A 131 28.07 1.57 -12.31
C ALA A 131 28.71 2.74 -13.06
N ASP A 132 29.94 2.60 -13.54
CA ASP A 132 30.66 3.65 -14.27
C ASP A 132 30.19 3.83 -15.73
N CYS A 133 29.52 2.81 -16.29
CA CYS A 133 28.97 2.84 -17.66
C CYS A 133 27.46 3.08 -17.70
N ALA A 134 26.78 3.15 -16.56
CA ALA A 134 25.33 3.29 -16.48
C ALA A 134 24.86 4.67 -16.97
N ALA A 135 23.89 4.68 -17.88
CA ALA A 135 23.20 5.89 -18.29
C ALA A 135 22.30 6.42 -17.16
N LEU A 136 22.34 7.74 -16.94
CA LEU A 136 21.56 8.45 -15.93
C LEU A 136 20.51 9.37 -16.57
N GLY A 137 19.64 9.94 -15.73
CA GLY A 137 18.59 10.86 -16.13
C GLY A 137 17.26 10.17 -16.42
N GLN A 138 16.31 10.94 -16.97
CA GLN A 138 14.91 10.55 -17.13
C GLN A 138 14.72 9.20 -17.83
N VAL A 139 13.84 8.37 -17.26
CA VAL A 139 13.52 7.03 -17.73
C VAL A 139 12.11 7.00 -18.34
N ASP A 140 11.98 6.38 -19.51
CA ASP A 140 10.68 5.90 -19.97
C ASP A 140 10.35 4.59 -19.24
N HIS A 141 9.58 4.71 -18.16
CA HIS A 141 9.26 3.57 -17.31
C HIS A 141 8.39 2.52 -18.02
N LEU A 142 7.64 2.89 -19.05
CA LEU A 142 6.86 1.93 -19.83
C LEU A 142 7.79 1.08 -20.71
N ALA A 143 8.72 1.73 -21.41
CA ALA A 143 9.70 1.05 -22.24
C ALA A 143 10.62 0.15 -21.39
N ILE A 144 11.16 0.68 -20.29
CA ILE A 144 12.08 -0.09 -19.44
C ILE A 144 11.39 -1.30 -18.80
N ASN A 145 10.13 -1.18 -18.40
CA ASN A 145 9.36 -2.28 -17.81
C ASN A 145 9.18 -3.43 -18.81
N ALA A 146 8.85 -3.11 -20.06
CA ALA A 146 8.71 -4.12 -21.11
C ALA A 146 10.03 -4.86 -21.40
N ARG A 147 11.18 -4.19 -21.18
CA ARG A 147 12.52 -4.75 -21.39
C ARG A 147 13.07 -5.48 -20.18
N SER A 148 12.74 -5.04 -18.97
CA SER A 148 13.18 -5.66 -17.73
C SER A 148 12.39 -6.92 -17.39
N SER A 149 11.11 -7.01 -17.80
CA SER A 149 10.25 -8.16 -17.43
C SER A 149 10.89 -9.52 -17.76
N PRO A 150 11.43 -9.79 -18.96
CA PRO A 150 12.10 -11.06 -19.24
C PRO A 150 13.38 -11.30 -18.42
N LEU A 151 14.08 -10.23 -18.00
CA LEU A 151 15.25 -10.35 -17.11
C LEU A 151 14.81 -10.76 -15.70
N LEU A 152 13.74 -10.13 -15.21
CA LEU A 152 13.17 -10.38 -13.89
C LEU A 152 12.55 -11.77 -13.81
N ASP A 153 11.86 -12.23 -14.86
CA ASP A 153 11.28 -13.58 -14.94
C ASP A 153 12.38 -14.66 -14.85
N ARG A 154 13.52 -14.45 -15.52
CA ARG A 154 14.68 -15.35 -15.43
C ARG A 154 15.29 -15.37 -14.04
N PHE A 155 15.45 -14.20 -13.42
CA PHE A 155 15.92 -14.08 -12.05
C PHE A 155 14.97 -14.74 -11.05
N HIS A 156 13.66 -14.63 -11.28
CA HIS A 156 12.64 -15.28 -10.46
C HIS A 156 12.74 -16.81 -10.52
N GLY A 157 12.85 -17.37 -11.73
CA GLY A 157 12.88 -18.81 -11.99
C GLY A 157 14.17 -19.56 -11.59
N HIS A 158 15.15 -18.89 -10.97
CA HIS A 158 16.43 -19.48 -10.56
C HIS A 158 17.14 -20.26 -11.68
N VAL A 159 17.26 -19.67 -12.86
CA VAL A 159 18.03 -20.30 -13.94
C VAL A 159 19.52 -20.30 -13.52
N GLU A 160 20.01 -21.45 -13.06
CA GLU A 160 21.30 -21.64 -12.32
C GLU A 160 22.59 -21.23 -13.07
N ASP A 161 22.50 -20.65 -14.27
CA ASP A 161 23.64 -20.28 -15.12
C ASP A 161 23.45 -18.92 -15.83
N ASP A 162 22.58 -18.03 -15.31
CA ASP A 162 22.41 -16.70 -15.91
C ASP A 162 23.52 -15.74 -15.46
N ASP A 163 24.64 -15.74 -16.20
CA ASP A 163 25.77 -14.79 -16.06
C ASP A 163 25.33 -13.31 -16.13
N ASP A 164 24.08 -13.03 -16.51
CA ASP A 164 23.53 -11.68 -16.63
C ASP A 164 23.33 -10.98 -15.27
N TRP A 165 23.29 -11.71 -14.15
CA TRP A 165 22.98 -11.14 -12.83
C TRP A 165 24.13 -11.27 -11.81
N LEU A 166 24.46 -10.15 -11.15
CA LEU A 166 25.28 -10.14 -9.94
C LEU A 166 24.36 -10.22 -8.72
N VAL A 167 24.43 -11.31 -7.96
CA VAL A 167 23.51 -11.56 -6.84
C VAL A 167 24.24 -11.52 -5.49
N LEU A 168 23.66 -10.80 -4.55
CA LEU A 168 24.02 -10.76 -3.14
C LEU A 168 22.92 -11.39 -2.31
N VAL A 169 23.28 -12.30 -1.41
CA VAL A 169 22.39 -12.64 -0.30
C VAL A 169 22.47 -11.50 0.70
N VAL A 170 21.30 -10.97 1.08
CA VAL A 170 21.21 -9.88 2.05
C VAL A 170 20.35 -10.29 3.23
N GLY A 171 20.76 -9.87 4.41
CA GLY A 171 19.90 -9.89 5.59
C GLY A 171 19.75 -11.22 6.33
N ALA A 172 20.76 -12.09 6.32
CA ALA A 172 20.82 -13.20 7.28
C ALA A 172 20.95 -12.65 8.72
N GLU A 173 20.08 -13.11 9.64
CA GLU A 173 20.10 -12.77 11.09
C GLU A 173 20.03 -11.26 11.40
N VAL A 174 19.09 -10.54 10.77
CA VAL A 174 18.96 -9.08 10.92
C VAL A 174 18.07 -8.70 12.10
N ASP A 175 18.63 -7.87 12.99
CA ASP A 175 17.88 -7.18 14.03
C ASP A 175 17.25 -5.89 13.45
N TRP A 176 15.98 -5.98 13.04
CA TRP A 176 15.24 -4.83 12.54
C TRP A 176 14.79 -3.92 13.68
N LYS A 177 15.14 -2.64 13.58
CA LYS A 177 14.81 -1.63 14.58
C LYS A 177 13.55 -0.87 14.19
N ALA A 178 12.55 -0.90 15.06
CA ALA A 178 11.29 -0.20 14.88
C ALA A 178 11.48 1.33 14.82
N VAL A 179 10.74 1.98 13.93
CA VAL A 179 10.61 3.43 13.86
C VAL A 179 9.18 3.81 14.24
N HIS A 180 9.04 4.36 15.43
CA HIS A 180 7.75 4.73 16.01
C HIS A 180 7.30 6.09 15.49
N SER A 181 6.27 6.10 14.64
CA SER A 181 5.64 7.33 14.14
C SER A 181 4.28 7.52 14.80
N ARG A 182 4.01 8.72 15.34
CA ARG A 182 2.70 9.07 15.89
C ARG A 182 1.93 9.93 14.89
N PHE A 183 0.74 9.48 14.55
CA PHE A 183 -0.22 10.30 13.84
C PHE A 183 -1.12 11.05 14.84
N ILE A 184 -1.57 12.24 14.47
CA ILE A 184 -2.50 13.07 15.23
C ILE A 184 -3.64 13.45 14.28
N THR A 185 -4.86 13.02 14.60
CA THR A 185 -6.06 13.34 13.81
C THR A 185 -6.53 14.78 14.04
N ALA A 186 -7.39 15.29 13.16
CA ALA A 186 -8.17 16.50 13.32
C ALA A 186 -9.01 16.48 14.62
N GLY A 187 -9.44 15.28 15.05
CA GLY A 187 -10.10 15.04 16.33
C GLY A 187 -9.18 15.01 17.55
N ALA A 188 -7.89 15.35 17.40
CA ALA A 188 -6.85 15.30 18.41
C ALA A 188 -6.66 13.93 19.07
N SER A 189 -7.04 12.84 18.41
CA SER A 189 -6.62 11.50 18.80
C SER A 189 -5.20 11.24 18.29
N SER A 190 -4.43 10.45 19.03
CA SER A 190 -3.10 10.00 18.60
C SER A 190 -3.03 8.49 18.56
N SER A 191 -2.53 7.96 17.46
CA SER A 191 -2.22 6.55 17.28
C SER A 191 -0.75 6.37 16.89
N LEU A 192 -0.17 5.27 17.37
CA LEU A 192 1.17 4.85 17.02
C LEU A 192 1.09 3.93 15.80
N ILE A 193 1.89 4.23 14.78
CA ILE A 193 2.16 3.32 13.67
C ILE A 193 3.41 2.53 14.05
N ASP A 194 3.24 1.22 14.18
CA ASP A 194 4.29 0.28 14.53
C ASP A 194 4.13 -1.01 13.71
N LEU A 195 5.15 -1.30 12.90
CA LEU A 195 5.19 -2.51 12.06
C LEU A 195 5.28 -3.78 12.90
N PHE A 196 5.77 -3.70 14.14
CA PHE A 196 6.02 -4.83 15.04
C PHE A 196 4.86 -5.07 16.01
N ASP A 197 3.80 -4.24 15.97
CA ASP A 197 2.63 -4.40 16.83
C ASP A 197 1.87 -5.69 16.47
N GLY A 198 1.59 -6.50 17.50
CA GLY A 198 0.81 -7.72 17.35
C GLY A 198 -0.67 -7.48 17.01
N ASP A 199 -1.20 -6.28 17.30
CA ASP A 199 -2.55 -5.88 16.90
C ASP A 199 -2.57 -5.31 15.47
N GLU A 200 -2.27 -6.19 14.51
CA GLU A 200 -2.23 -5.82 13.09
C GLU A 200 -3.56 -5.26 12.58
N GLY A 201 -4.68 -5.73 13.14
CA GLY A 201 -6.04 -5.26 12.83
C GLY A 201 -6.18 -3.78 13.12
N ASN A 202 -5.88 -3.39 14.35
CA ASN A 202 -5.90 -1.99 14.74
C ASN A 202 -4.90 -1.15 13.92
N GLN A 203 -3.69 -1.65 13.65
CA GLN A 203 -2.72 -0.90 12.81
C GLN A 203 -3.29 -0.56 11.41
N GLN A 204 -3.94 -1.52 10.74
CA GLN A 204 -4.56 -1.26 9.43
C GLN A 204 -5.75 -0.28 9.54
N GLU A 205 -6.57 -0.39 10.58
CA GLU A 205 -7.66 0.57 10.83
C GLU A 205 -7.12 1.98 11.07
N GLN A 206 -6.03 2.13 11.84
CA GLN A 206 -5.42 3.44 12.09
C GLN A 206 -4.85 4.08 10.83
N LEU A 207 -4.26 3.29 9.92
CA LEU A 207 -3.82 3.78 8.61
C LEU A 207 -5.00 4.29 7.78
N ALA A 208 -6.12 3.57 7.78
CA ALA A 208 -7.32 3.99 7.07
C ALA A 208 -7.99 5.23 7.69
N VAL A 209 -8.02 5.33 9.03
CA VAL A 209 -8.44 6.55 9.73
C VAL A 209 -7.53 7.70 9.30
N TRP A 210 -6.20 7.53 9.33
CA TRP A 210 -5.27 8.58 8.93
C TRP A 210 -5.52 9.06 7.50
N LEU A 211 -5.60 8.14 6.54
CA LEU A 211 -5.87 8.47 5.14
C LEU A 211 -7.16 9.27 4.98
N THR A 212 -8.20 8.92 5.72
CA THR A 212 -9.53 9.48 5.54
C THR A 212 -9.84 10.69 6.43
N ASP A 213 -9.03 10.95 7.45
CA ASP A 213 -9.29 12.00 8.47
C ASP A 213 -9.34 13.41 7.86
N ASN A 214 -8.46 13.70 6.90
CA ASN A 214 -8.43 15.00 6.22
C ASN A 214 -9.59 15.22 5.24
N ILE A 215 -10.33 14.16 4.88
CA ILE A 215 -11.43 14.24 3.91
C ILE A 215 -12.65 14.95 4.53
N GLN A 216 -12.89 14.69 5.81
CA GLN A 216 -14.06 15.19 6.53
C GLN A 216 -13.63 16.17 7.64
N PRO A 217 -13.98 17.47 7.55
CA PRO A 217 -13.57 18.48 8.54
C PRO A 217 -14.01 18.21 9.99
N LEU A 218 -15.08 17.43 10.18
CA LEU A 218 -15.57 16.99 11.50
C LEU A 218 -14.90 15.71 12.00
N GLY A 219 -13.92 15.20 11.26
CA GLY A 219 -13.20 13.97 11.51
C GLY A 219 -13.98 12.73 11.08
N VAL A 220 -13.25 11.63 11.10
CA VAL A 220 -13.74 10.29 10.79
C VAL A 220 -14.16 9.58 12.08
N HIS A 221 -15.20 8.77 12.03
CA HIS A 221 -15.66 8.01 13.19
C HIS A 221 -15.05 6.60 13.18
N HIS A 222 -14.07 6.36 14.04
CA HIS A 222 -13.52 5.03 14.32
C HIS A 222 -14.45 4.26 15.27
N ARG A 223 -14.79 3.03 14.89
CA ARG A 223 -15.61 2.05 15.64
C ARG A 223 -16.97 2.58 16.12
N PRO A 224 -17.79 3.20 15.25
CA PRO A 224 -19.15 3.60 15.60
C PRO A 224 -19.96 2.43 16.15
N GLN A 225 -20.79 2.71 17.15
CA GLN A 225 -21.55 1.73 17.90
C GLN A 225 -23.05 1.86 17.59
N ILE A 226 -23.75 0.73 17.58
CA ILE A 226 -25.21 0.63 17.47
C ILE A 226 -25.77 -0.30 18.56
N PRO A 227 -27.01 -0.10 19.01
CA PRO A 227 -27.66 -0.98 19.98
C PRO A 227 -27.75 -2.45 19.51
N LYS A 228 -27.50 -3.38 20.43
CA LYS A 228 -27.72 -4.83 20.24
C LYS A 228 -28.10 -5.50 21.57
N GLY A 229 -29.35 -5.91 21.70
CA GLY A 229 -29.85 -6.48 22.96
C GLY A 229 -29.69 -5.48 24.10
N ASN A 230 -29.03 -5.88 25.18
CA ASN A 230 -28.76 -5.02 26.35
C ASN A 230 -27.45 -4.21 26.25
N GLY A 231 -26.72 -4.32 25.14
CA GLY A 231 -25.44 -3.65 24.95
C GLY A 231 -25.36 -2.92 23.62
N THR A 232 -24.13 -2.62 23.23
CA THR A 232 -23.80 -2.11 21.89
C THR A 232 -23.03 -3.16 21.10
N ARG A 233 -23.01 -2.99 19.80
CA ARG A 233 -22.03 -3.62 18.92
C ARG A 233 -21.47 -2.57 17.98
N GLU A 234 -20.30 -2.88 17.45
CA GLU A 234 -19.72 -2.11 16.36
C GLU A 234 -20.60 -2.19 15.10
N LEU A 235 -20.79 -1.04 14.44
CA LEU A 235 -21.48 -0.92 13.17
C LEU A 235 -20.57 -1.32 12.02
N THR A 236 -19.36 -0.78 12.02
CA THR A 236 -18.26 -0.99 11.08
C THR A 236 -17.00 -0.36 11.69
N ASP A 237 -15.82 -0.64 11.14
CA ASP A 237 -14.57 -0.15 11.72
C ASP A 237 -14.40 1.36 11.52
N ILE A 238 -14.83 1.91 10.37
CA ILE A 238 -14.74 3.34 10.06
C ILE A 238 -16.00 3.84 9.38
N LEU A 239 -16.51 5.00 9.82
CA LEU A 239 -17.65 5.68 9.22
C LEU A 239 -17.32 7.14 8.88
N LEU A 240 -17.60 7.52 7.64
CA LEU A 240 -17.72 8.90 7.18
C LEU A 240 -19.17 9.16 6.79
N SER A 241 -19.64 10.38 7.01
CA SER A 241 -21.01 10.76 6.64
C SER A 241 -21.10 12.25 6.36
N TYR A 242 -21.78 12.59 5.28
CA TYR A 242 -22.06 13.96 4.85
C TYR A 242 -23.36 14.03 4.04
N ASP A 243 -23.74 15.21 3.58
CA ASP A 243 -25.06 15.48 2.98
C ASP A 243 -25.44 14.61 1.77
N PHE A 244 -24.47 14.02 1.06
CA PHE A 244 -24.73 13.21 -0.12
C PHE A 244 -24.50 11.72 0.06
N GLY A 245 -24.11 11.26 1.25
CA GLY A 245 -23.88 9.83 1.48
C GLY A 245 -23.15 9.50 2.76
N ALA A 246 -22.96 8.20 2.95
CA ALA A 246 -22.12 7.65 4.00
C ALA A 246 -21.11 6.66 3.41
N VAL A 247 -19.93 6.61 3.99
CA VAL A 247 -18.88 5.66 3.63
C VAL A 247 -18.59 4.79 4.85
N LEU A 248 -18.76 3.49 4.69
CA LEU A 248 -18.50 2.48 5.71
C LEU A 248 -17.30 1.66 5.27
N ILE A 249 -16.28 1.56 6.12
CA ILE A 249 -15.09 0.77 5.85
C ILE A 249 -14.99 -0.35 6.88
N GLU A 250 -14.93 -1.58 6.38
CA GLU A 250 -14.64 -2.77 7.16
C GLU A 250 -13.26 -3.30 6.77
N SER A 251 -12.33 -3.27 7.72
CA SER A 251 -10.95 -3.69 7.60
C SER A 251 -10.79 -5.17 7.96
N LYS A 252 -9.92 -5.87 7.24
CA LYS A 252 -9.54 -7.26 7.52
C LYS A 252 -8.03 -7.41 7.32
N THR A 253 -7.39 -8.10 8.25
CA THR A 253 -5.93 -8.35 8.25
C THR A 253 -5.64 -9.85 8.28
N LEU A 254 -4.37 -10.24 8.15
CA LEU A 254 -3.94 -11.64 8.05
C LEU A 254 -3.24 -12.18 9.31
N SER A 255 -2.98 -11.32 10.30
CA SER A 255 -2.32 -11.67 11.57
C SER A 255 -1.02 -12.45 11.35
N VAL A 256 -0.12 -11.93 10.50
CA VAL A 256 1.11 -12.63 10.08
C VAL A 256 2.09 -12.75 11.25
N LEU A 257 2.28 -11.68 12.04
CA LEU A 257 3.20 -11.65 13.18
C LEU A 257 2.85 -12.64 14.29
N ALA A 258 1.58 -13.03 14.41
CA ALA A 258 1.12 -13.96 15.45
C ALA A 258 1.34 -15.44 15.08
N ARG A 259 1.83 -15.74 13.87
CA ARG A 259 2.00 -17.12 13.39
C ARG A 259 3.39 -17.64 13.74
N GLU A 260 3.46 -18.90 14.17
CA GLU A 260 4.74 -19.57 14.47
C GLU A 260 5.62 -19.76 13.23
N ARG A 261 5.00 -19.83 12.05
CA ARG A 261 5.67 -19.96 10.75
C ARG A 261 5.09 -18.93 9.79
N LEU A 262 5.98 -18.37 8.96
CA LEU A 262 5.57 -17.56 7.82
C LEU A 262 4.62 -18.38 6.94
N PRO A 263 3.38 -17.91 6.72
CA PRO A 263 2.45 -18.63 5.85
C PRO A 263 2.92 -18.56 4.40
N ASP A 264 2.53 -19.55 3.60
CA ASP A 264 2.68 -19.47 2.14
C ASP A 264 1.59 -18.59 1.53
N ARG A 265 1.78 -18.21 0.26
CA ARG A 265 0.85 -17.32 -0.44
C ARG A 265 -0.51 -17.98 -0.66
N ALA A 266 -0.55 -19.29 -0.85
CA ALA A 266 -1.79 -20.05 -0.99
C ALA A 266 -2.68 -19.94 0.26
N LYS A 267 -2.07 -20.05 1.44
CA LYS A 267 -2.74 -19.87 2.74
C LYS A 267 -3.23 -18.44 2.91
N LEU A 268 -2.42 -17.44 2.57
CA LEU A 268 -2.84 -16.04 2.63
C LEU A 268 -4.04 -15.75 1.71
N LYS A 269 -4.01 -16.24 0.46
CA LYS A 269 -5.12 -16.11 -0.50
C LYS A 269 -6.43 -16.71 0.01
N HIS A 270 -6.35 -17.90 0.63
CA HIS A 270 -7.50 -18.54 1.24
C HIS A 270 -8.08 -17.72 2.40
N ASP A 271 -7.22 -17.22 3.30
CA ASP A 271 -7.63 -16.42 4.46
C ASP A 271 -8.27 -15.10 4.02
N VAL A 272 -7.67 -14.40 3.04
CA VAL A 272 -8.22 -13.16 2.45
C VAL A 272 -9.61 -13.42 1.87
N SER A 273 -9.79 -14.49 1.10
CA SER A 273 -11.08 -14.81 0.48
C SER A 273 -12.20 -15.00 1.51
N ALA A 274 -11.91 -15.71 2.62
CA ALA A 274 -12.87 -15.88 3.70
C ALA A 274 -13.18 -14.56 4.43
N HIS A 275 -12.17 -13.72 4.62
CA HIS A 275 -12.32 -12.42 5.27
C HIS A 275 -13.16 -11.43 4.46
N ILE A 276 -12.98 -11.38 3.14
CA ILE A 276 -13.75 -10.49 2.25
C ILE A 276 -15.25 -10.82 2.32
N GLY A 277 -15.61 -12.10 2.19
CA GLY A 277 -17.03 -12.52 2.26
C GLY A 277 -17.69 -12.12 3.58
N LYS A 278 -16.98 -12.30 4.70
CA LYS A 278 -17.45 -11.88 6.03
C LYS A 278 -17.61 -10.36 6.12
N ALA A 279 -16.64 -9.59 5.62
CA ALA A 279 -16.66 -8.13 5.66
C ALA A 279 -17.84 -7.56 4.87
N PHE A 280 -18.10 -8.05 3.66
CA PHE A 280 -19.28 -7.64 2.89
C PHE A 280 -20.59 -8.01 3.59
N ALA A 281 -20.68 -9.17 4.23
CA ALA A 281 -21.87 -9.52 5.02
C ALA A 281 -22.10 -8.56 6.20
N GLN A 282 -21.03 -8.14 6.88
CA GLN A 282 -21.08 -7.13 7.95
C GLN A 282 -21.56 -5.78 7.39
N LEU A 283 -20.98 -5.29 6.28
CA LEU A 283 -21.36 -4.03 5.65
C LEU A 283 -22.81 -4.02 5.14
N ARG A 284 -23.30 -5.13 4.58
CA ARG A 284 -24.73 -5.28 4.24
C ARG A 284 -25.62 -5.11 5.47
N GLY A 285 -25.23 -5.73 6.58
CA GLY A 285 -25.91 -5.58 7.87
C GLY A 285 -25.88 -4.15 8.40
N ALA A 286 -24.73 -3.48 8.27
CA ALA A 286 -24.53 -2.10 8.69
C ALA A 286 -25.41 -1.12 7.90
N ILE A 287 -25.41 -1.22 6.56
CA ILE A 287 -26.26 -0.37 5.70
C ILE A 287 -27.75 -0.58 6.02
N ARG A 288 -28.17 -1.84 6.21
CA ARG A 288 -29.56 -2.12 6.61
C ARG A 288 -29.92 -1.50 7.96
N ALA A 289 -29.00 -1.54 8.94
CA ALA A 289 -29.22 -0.91 10.25
C ALA A 289 -29.28 0.62 10.16
N LEU A 290 -28.47 1.25 9.30
CA LEU A 290 -28.56 2.68 9.03
C LEU A 290 -29.93 3.04 8.43
N LYS A 291 -30.36 2.31 7.41
CA LYS A 291 -31.67 2.50 6.76
C LYS A 291 -32.85 2.28 7.69
N SER A 292 -32.71 1.44 8.72
CA SER A 292 -33.77 1.23 9.72
C SER A 292 -33.82 2.33 10.80
N GLY A 293 -33.04 3.41 10.68
CA GLY A 293 -33.07 4.51 11.64
C GLY A 293 -32.40 4.20 12.98
N VAL A 294 -31.53 3.17 13.07
CA VAL A 294 -30.90 2.80 14.35
C VAL A 294 -30.02 3.94 14.88
N LEU A 295 -30.02 4.18 16.19
CA LEU A 295 -29.14 5.18 16.82
C LEU A 295 -27.67 4.75 16.62
N VAL A 296 -26.85 5.67 16.10
CA VAL A 296 -25.40 5.47 15.95
C VAL A 296 -24.69 6.39 16.94
N THR A 297 -23.73 5.84 17.67
CA THR A 297 -22.90 6.61 18.60
C THR A 297 -21.42 6.43 18.29
N SER A 298 -20.58 7.38 18.69
CA SER A 298 -19.13 7.15 18.74
C SER A 298 -18.79 6.10 19.79
N PHE A 299 -17.54 5.62 19.79
CA PHE A 299 -17.03 4.76 20.86
C PHE A 299 -17.13 5.40 22.26
N LYS A 300 -17.11 6.74 22.33
CA LYS A 300 -17.29 7.52 23.57
C LYS A 300 -18.76 7.72 23.97
N GLY A 301 -19.71 7.22 23.17
CA GLY A 301 -21.15 7.31 23.43
C GLY A 301 -21.84 8.58 22.91
N ASN A 302 -21.14 9.44 22.17
CA ASN A 302 -21.76 10.63 21.57
C ASN A 302 -22.62 10.23 20.37
N THR A 303 -23.86 10.70 20.30
CA THR A 303 -24.72 10.47 19.13
C THR A 303 -24.09 11.05 17.86
N LEU A 304 -24.09 10.27 16.79
CA LEU A 304 -23.59 10.66 15.48
C LEU A 304 -24.76 10.96 14.53
N ALA A 305 -24.69 12.11 13.85
CA ALA A 305 -25.55 12.39 12.72
C ALA A 305 -25.02 11.62 11.51
N VAL A 306 -25.85 10.76 10.93
CA VAL A 306 -25.48 9.90 9.80
C VAL A 306 -26.54 10.03 8.72
N GLU A 307 -26.10 10.26 7.49
CA GLU A 307 -26.91 10.27 6.26
C GLU A 307 -27.35 8.84 5.93
N ARG A 308 -28.64 8.66 5.61
CA ARG A 308 -29.29 7.34 5.54
C ARG A 308 -30.15 7.15 4.29
N GLU A 309 -30.50 8.24 3.63
CA GLU A 309 -31.38 8.26 2.46
C GLU A 309 -30.57 8.09 1.18
N ARG A 310 -29.36 8.65 1.13
CA ARG A 310 -28.47 8.53 -0.01
C ARG A 310 -27.74 7.18 -0.06
N PRO A 311 -27.35 6.70 -1.25
CA PRO A 311 -26.55 5.49 -1.38
C PRO A 311 -25.28 5.55 -0.53
N ALA A 312 -24.98 4.47 0.17
CA ALA A 312 -23.75 4.34 0.94
C ALA A 312 -22.64 3.67 0.12
N HIS A 313 -21.40 4.06 0.34
CA HIS A 313 -20.23 3.34 -0.12
C HIS A 313 -19.81 2.32 0.95
N ALA A 314 -19.68 1.05 0.55
CA ALA A 314 -19.23 -0.05 1.39
C ALA A 314 -17.84 -0.49 0.94
N ILE A 315 -16.82 -0.14 1.70
CA ILE A 315 -15.43 -0.46 1.41
C ILE A 315 -15.02 -1.65 2.28
N VAL A 316 -14.64 -2.76 1.65
CA VAL A 316 -13.85 -3.79 2.31
C VAL A 316 -12.38 -3.46 2.08
N LEU A 317 -11.65 -3.25 3.17
CA LEU A 317 -10.23 -2.94 3.16
C LEU A 317 -9.43 -4.18 3.56
N ILE A 318 -8.59 -4.67 2.66
CA ILE A 318 -7.72 -5.84 2.85
C ILE A 318 -6.24 -5.42 2.82
N PRO A 319 -5.30 -6.27 3.26
CA PRO A 319 -3.92 -5.82 3.35
C PRO A 319 -3.21 -5.80 1.99
N ASP A 320 -3.70 -6.56 1.01
CA ASP A 320 -3.12 -6.66 -0.33
C ASP A 320 -4.14 -7.21 -1.33
N LEU A 321 -4.39 -6.47 -2.42
CA LEU A 321 -5.29 -6.89 -3.51
C LEU A 321 -4.74 -8.06 -4.33
N ASP A 322 -3.42 -8.27 -4.37
CA ASP A 322 -2.81 -9.38 -5.11
C ASP A 322 -3.06 -10.76 -4.46
N LEU A 323 -3.62 -10.77 -3.25
CA LEU A 323 -4.07 -11.97 -2.56
C LEU A 323 -5.50 -12.39 -2.93
N VAL A 324 -6.18 -11.64 -3.80
CA VAL A 324 -7.52 -11.99 -4.28
C VAL A 324 -7.42 -12.91 -5.50
N ASP A 325 -7.50 -14.22 -5.24
CA ASP A 325 -7.36 -15.26 -6.27
C ASP A 325 -8.65 -15.45 -7.10
N ASP A 326 -9.81 -15.53 -6.42
CA ASP A 326 -11.11 -15.68 -7.08
C ASP A 326 -11.72 -14.32 -7.43
N ARG A 327 -11.14 -13.66 -8.44
CA ARG A 327 -11.67 -12.38 -8.96
C ARG A 327 -13.08 -12.51 -9.53
N ALA A 328 -13.49 -13.71 -9.94
CA ALA A 328 -14.81 -13.99 -10.50
C ALA A 328 -15.91 -13.96 -9.43
N ALA A 329 -15.62 -14.41 -8.19
CA ALA A 329 -16.55 -14.31 -7.06
C ALA A 329 -16.97 -12.86 -6.74
N TYR A 330 -16.11 -11.88 -7.07
CA TYR A 330 -16.40 -10.45 -6.91
C TYR A 330 -16.70 -9.76 -8.24
N GLY A 331 -17.27 -10.52 -9.17
CA GLY A 331 -17.67 -10.06 -10.49
C GLY A 331 -19.01 -9.31 -10.54
N ILE A 332 -19.53 -9.10 -11.75
CA ILE A 332 -20.74 -8.32 -11.99
C ILE A 332 -21.98 -8.82 -11.21
N GLU A 333 -22.14 -10.13 -11.05
CA GLU A 333 -23.27 -10.71 -10.32
C GLU A 333 -23.24 -10.31 -8.84
N PHE A 334 -22.05 -10.35 -8.22
CA PHE A 334 -21.85 -9.89 -6.85
C PHE A 334 -22.16 -8.40 -6.70
N ILE A 335 -21.69 -7.57 -7.64
CA ILE A 335 -21.93 -6.12 -7.64
C ILE A 335 -23.43 -5.82 -7.70
N GLN A 336 -24.14 -6.47 -8.62
CA GLN A 336 -25.58 -6.30 -8.80
C GLN A 336 -26.37 -6.79 -7.58
N ASP A 337 -26.01 -7.95 -7.02
CA ASP A 337 -26.64 -8.49 -5.82
C ASP A 337 -26.42 -7.56 -4.61
N PHE A 338 -25.20 -7.06 -4.41
CA PHE A 338 -24.90 -6.11 -3.33
C PHE A 338 -25.73 -4.84 -3.47
N MET A 339 -25.73 -4.24 -4.66
CA MET A 339 -26.48 -3.02 -4.95
C MET A 339 -28.00 -3.24 -4.82
N GLY A 340 -28.53 -4.37 -5.29
CA GLY A 340 -29.95 -4.72 -5.13
C GLY A 340 -30.36 -4.92 -3.66
N ALA A 341 -29.51 -5.58 -2.87
CA ALA A 341 -29.79 -5.90 -1.48
C ALA A 341 -29.63 -4.72 -0.51
N THR A 342 -28.82 -3.71 -0.87
CA THR A 342 -28.45 -2.61 0.03
C THR A 342 -28.76 -1.23 -0.53
N GLY A 343 -28.89 -1.07 -1.84
CA GLY A 343 -28.92 0.22 -2.53
C GLY A 343 -27.62 1.02 -2.43
N GLY A 344 -26.51 0.40 -2.03
CA GLY A 344 -25.18 1.01 -1.92
C GLY A 344 -24.17 0.46 -2.92
N PHE A 345 -22.99 1.06 -2.96
CA PHE A 345 -21.89 0.70 -3.85
C PHE A 345 -20.84 -0.12 -3.10
N ALA A 346 -20.51 -1.31 -3.59
CA ALA A 346 -19.45 -2.15 -3.04
C ALA A 346 -18.09 -1.75 -3.60
N HIS A 347 -17.07 -1.74 -2.75
CA HIS A 347 -15.67 -1.52 -3.09
C HIS A 347 -14.81 -2.54 -2.35
N LEU A 348 -13.78 -3.02 -3.03
CA LEU A 348 -12.73 -3.85 -2.46
C LEU A 348 -11.41 -3.14 -2.73
N LEU A 349 -10.71 -2.75 -1.67
CA LEU A 349 -9.50 -1.94 -1.72
C LEU A 349 -8.43 -2.54 -0.82
N ASP A 350 -7.17 -2.26 -1.13
CA ASP A 350 -6.09 -2.27 -0.14
C ASP A 350 -5.72 -0.84 0.29
N ILE A 351 -4.71 -0.70 1.15
CA ILE A 351 -4.24 0.59 1.66
C ILE A 351 -3.69 1.48 0.53
N SER A 352 -3.04 0.90 -0.47
CA SER A 352 -2.49 1.65 -1.61
C SER A 352 -3.61 2.23 -2.47
N GLU A 353 -4.66 1.45 -2.75
CA GLU A 353 -5.84 1.93 -3.46
C GLU A 353 -6.62 2.99 -2.65
N LEU A 354 -6.74 2.82 -1.34
CA LEU A 354 -7.36 3.85 -0.50
C LEU A 354 -6.56 5.16 -0.56
N LEU A 355 -5.22 5.10 -0.46
CA LEU A 355 -4.34 6.26 -0.62
C LEU A 355 -4.56 6.94 -1.98
N ARG A 356 -4.59 6.17 -3.07
CA ARG A 356 -4.81 6.71 -4.43
C ARG A 356 -6.16 7.43 -4.56
N ILE A 357 -7.22 6.88 -3.97
CA ILE A 357 -8.54 7.51 -3.95
C ILE A 357 -8.50 8.83 -3.16
N VAL A 358 -7.82 8.86 -2.00
CA VAL A 358 -7.66 10.10 -1.20
C VAL A 358 -6.88 11.15 -1.99
N GLN A 359 -5.75 10.78 -2.59
CA GLN A 359 -4.94 11.67 -3.42
C GLN A 359 -5.75 12.21 -4.62
N ALA A 360 -6.54 11.36 -5.26
CA ALA A 360 -7.42 11.79 -6.35
C ALA A 360 -8.45 12.82 -5.86
N ALA A 361 -9.02 12.62 -4.67
CA ALA A 361 -9.93 13.58 -4.06
C ALA A 361 -9.25 14.93 -3.76
N GLU A 362 -8.01 14.92 -3.25
CA GLU A 362 -7.21 16.12 -3.02
C GLU A 362 -6.96 16.90 -4.31
N ILE A 363 -6.57 16.21 -5.38
CA ILE A 363 -6.31 16.80 -6.69
C ILE A 363 -7.60 17.42 -7.27
N ILE A 364 -8.72 16.68 -7.25
CA ILE A 364 -10.02 17.15 -7.78
C ILE A 364 -10.52 18.36 -6.98
N ALA A 365 -10.43 18.31 -5.65
CA ALA A 365 -10.85 19.41 -4.80
C ALA A 365 -9.99 20.66 -5.01
N ALA A 366 -8.67 20.51 -5.19
CA ALA A 366 -7.76 21.62 -5.44
C ALA A 366 -8.04 22.35 -6.78
N GLN A 367 -8.62 21.67 -7.77
CA GLN A 367 -9.03 22.28 -9.04
C GLN A 367 -10.41 22.95 -8.96
N GLY A 368 -11.26 22.53 -8.02
CA GLY A 368 -12.61 23.05 -7.84
C GLY A 368 -12.65 24.32 -6.98
N LYS A 369 -13.56 25.26 -7.32
CA LYS A 369 -13.80 26.44 -6.46
C LYS A 369 -14.74 26.16 -5.28
N THR A 370 -15.63 25.19 -5.43
CA THR A 370 -16.69 24.86 -4.46
C THR A 370 -16.69 23.39 -4.06
N THR A 371 -15.86 22.57 -4.69
CA THR A 371 -15.79 21.12 -4.43
C THR A 371 -15.02 20.89 -3.14
N THR A 372 -15.67 20.31 -2.13
CA THR A 372 -14.99 19.90 -0.91
C THR A 372 -14.25 18.57 -1.12
N LEU A 373 -13.29 18.26 -0.25
CA LEU A 373 -12.59 16.96 -0.29
C LEU A 373 -13.56 15.78 -0.19
N MET A 374 -14.58 15.85 0.69
CA MET A 374 -15.59 14.81 0.81
C MET A 374 -16.43 14.65 -0.47
N MET A 375 -16.79 15.74 -1.14
CA MET A 375 -17.50 15.67 -2.43
C MET A 375 -16.62 15.03 -3.51
N ALA A 376 -15.34 15.40 -3.56
CA ALA A 376 -14.39 14.82 -4.52
C ALA A 376 -14.14 13.33 -4.25
N PHE A 377 -14.04 12.93 -2.99
CA PHE A 377 -13.87 11.53 -2.56
C PHE A 377 -15.07 10.67 -2.94
N ASP A 378 -16.28 11.10 -2.62
CA ASP A 378 -17.52 10.43 -3.01
C ASP A 378 -17.65 10.31 -4.54
N TYR A 379 -17.41 11.41 -5.26
CA TYR A 379 -17.39 11.41 -6.73
C TYR A 379 -16.41 10.37 -7.29
N TYR A 380 -15.17 10.34 -6.78
CA TYR A 380 -14.17 9.39 -7.28
C TYR A 380 -14.55 7.93 -6.96
N LEU A 381 -15.16 7.68 -5.79
CA LEU A 381 -15.71 6.36 -5.47
C LEU A 381 -16.88 5.98 -6.39
N MET A 382 -17.72 6.93 -6.80
CA MET A 382 -18.76 6.67 -7.80
C MET A 382 -18.17 6.32 -9.16
N GLU A 383 -17.15 7.05 -9.62
CA GLU A 383 -16.43 6.74 -10.86
C GLU A 383 -15.75 5.37 -10.80
N ARG A 384 -15.17 5.02 -9.65
CA ARG A 384 -14.63 3.68 -9.40
C ARG A 384 -15.72 2.61 -9.50
N ALA A 385 -16.91 2.83 -8.91
CA ALA A 385 -18.02 1.88 -9.00
C ALA A 385 -18.46 1.65 -10.45
N LYS A 386 -18.51 2.71 -11.28
CA LYS A 386 -18.80 2.60 -12.72
C LYS A 386 -17.71 1.77 -13.43
N LYS A 387 -16.44 2.10 -13.21
CA LYS A 387 -15.32 1.33 -13.78
C LYS A 387 -15.34 -0.14 -13.36
N ALA A 388 -15.75 -0.46 -12.13
CA ALA A 388 -15.86 -1.83 -11.64
C ALA A 388 -16.97 -2.62 -12.38
N VAL A 389 -18.08 -1.95 -12.70
CA VAL A 389 -19.14 -2.52 -13.54
C VAL A 389 -18.64 -2.77 -14.96
N ASP A 390 -17.95 -1.79 -15.55
CA ASP A 390 -17.40 -1.91 -16.91
C ASP A 390 -16.34 -3.01 -17.02
N ALA A 391 -15.44 -3.09 -16.03
CA ALA A 391 -14.44 -4.15 -15.90
C ALA A 391 -15.03 -5.49 -15.42
N ARG A 392 -16.30 -5.50 -15.01
CA ARG A 392 -17.04 -6.67 -14.47
C ARG A 392 -16.36 -7.31 -13.25
N THR A 393 -15.64 -6.54 -12.44
CA THR A 393 -15.01 -6.99 -11.19
C THR A 393 -14.78 -5.84 -10.22
N LEU A 394 -14.85 -6.10 -8.91
CA LEU A 394 -14.43 -5.16 -7.88
C LEU A 394 -12.92 -5.05 -7.72
N CYS A 395 -12.17 -6.03 -8.24
CA CYS A 395 -10.72 -6.15 -8.15
C CYS A 395 -10.04 -5.29 -9.23
N ILE A 396 -10.29 -3.98 -9.17
CA ILE A 396 -9.71 -2.99 -10.07
C ILE A 396 -8.80 -2.04 -9.28
N GLU A 397 -7.72 -1.65 -9.94
CA GLU A 397 -6.92 -0.50 -9.55
C GLU A 397 -7.29 0.68 -10.45
N VAL A 398 -7.51 1.85 -9.87
CA VAL A 398 -7.90 3.05 -10.65
C VAL A 398 -6.90 4.17 -10.48
N LEU A 399 -6.19 4.46 -11.57
CA LEU A 399 -5.33 5.64 -11.67
C LEU A 399 -6.15 6.84 -12.15
N LEU A 400 -5.98 7.97 -11.47
CA LEU A 400 -6.47 9.26 -11.93
C LEU A 400 -5.54 9.78 -13.02
N GLN A 401 -6.10 10.09 -14.18
CA GLN A 401 -5.40 10.79 -15.25
C GLN A 401 -6.09 12.13 -15.48
N ILE A 402 -5.35 13.22 -15.34
CA ILE A 402 -5.83 14.56 -15.72
C ILE A 402 -5.36 14.81 -17.14
N THR A 403 -6.30 14.93 -18.07
CA THR A 403 -6.04 15.45 -19.40
C THR A 403 -6.28 16.96 -19.35
N ASN A 404 -5.22 17.76 -19.44
CA ASN A 404 -5.38 19.18 -19.71
C ASN A 404 -5.80 19.29 -21.17
N ASP A 405 -7.08 19.50 -21.43
CA ASP A 405 -7.51 19.93 -22.76
C ASP A 405 -7.05 21.38 -22.96
N GLU A 406 -5.81 21.56 -23.43
CA GLU A 406 -5.37 22.79 -24.08
C GLU A 406 -6.02 22.88 -25.48
N THR A 407 -7.33 23.06 -25.53
CA THR A 407 -8.01 23.57 -26.73
C THR A 407 -9.28 24.29 -26.32
N THR A 408 -9.16 25.60 -26.10
CA THR A 408 -10.04 26.63 -26.68
C THR A 408 -9.63 27.99 -26.12
N GLU A 409 -8.84 28.76 -26.86
CA GLU A 409 -9.07 30.20 -27.01
C GLU A 409 -8.77 30.57 -28.46
N ASP A 410 -9.80 31.11 -29.11
CA ASP A 410 -9.85 31.68 -30.47
C ASP A 410 -8.98 32.94 -30.62
#